data_AF-A0A3L6RSP5-F1
#
_entry.id   AF-A0A3L6RSP5-F1
#
_cell.length_a   1.000
_cell.length_b   1.000
_cell.length_c   1.000
_cell.angle_alpha   90.00
_cell.angle_beta   90.00
_cell.angle_gamma   90.00
#
_symmetry.space_group_name_H-M   'P 1'
#
loop_
_entity.id
_entity.type
_entity.pdbx_description
1 polymer ?
#
loop_
_entity_poly.entity_id
_entity_poly.type
_entity_poly.pdbx_seq_one_letter_code
_entity_poly.pdbx_strand_id
1 'polypeptide(L)'
;MSLMVAAAAAVLPSSGALFGAPTAAAPPCRGSRRRRALSPVVAMASAAQQVRAPRKPFAPPREVHRPVAHSLPPQKREIFESLNSWAADTILPLLKPVESSWQPQDYLPDASSESFGDEVRELRARAREIPDDYFVCLVGDMVTEEALPTYQTMLNTLDGGVRDETGASPTSWAVWTRAWTAEENRHGDLMNKYLFLSGRVDMRQIEKTIQYLISSGMASRPRIDSAMRDSAIMFLMDLLMPWLAAGPQDGDEPERATFISHGNTARHARRYGDAKLAQICGTIAADEKRHESAYQRIVAKLFEVDPDYTARAFADMMRKKVAMPAHLMYDGRDDGLFARFSAVAQRLGVYTARDYADIIEFLVRRWGVADLTGLSGEGRRAQEFVCSLGPRFRRLEERAQAARAKDDAEFAPFSWIYDRQVQL
;
A
#
# COMPACT_ATOMS: atom_id res chain seq x y z
N MET A 1 23.50 47.13 17.76
CA MET A 1 22.28 47.25 18.60
C MET A 1 21.66 45.87 18.63
N SER A 2 22.08 44.94 19.48
CA SER A 2 22.63 45.05 20.84
C SER A 2 21.60 45.54 21.84
N LEU A 3 21.05 44.60 22.64
CA LEU A 3 20.67 44.83 24.02
C LEU A 3 20.72 43.47 24.76
N MET A 4 21.71 43.33 25.63
CA MET A 4 21.80 42.23 26.60
C MET A 4 21.09 42.66 27.88
N VAL A 5 20.55 41.69 28.63
CA VAL A 5 20.45 41.79 30.10
C VAL A 5 20.93 40.46 30.67
N ALA A 6 21.76 40.50 31.71
CA ALA A 6 22.30 39.32 32.37
C ALA A 6 22.59 39.58 33.86
N ALA A 7 22.30 38.58 34.70
CA ALA A 7 22.76 38.40 36.08
C ALA A 7 22.64 36.89 36.38
N ALA A 8 23.71 36.16 36.73
CA ALA A 8 24.42 36.17 38.02
C ALA A 8 23.49 35.66 39.16
N ALA A 9 23.57 34.43 39.70
CA ALA A 9 24.66 33.50 40.08
C ALA A 9 25.16 33.67 41.52
N ALA A 10 25.08 32.58 42.30
CA ALA A 10 25.71 32.39 43.62
C ALA A 10 25.84 30.88 43.93
N VAL A 11 26.83 30.50 44.75
CA VAL A 11 27.21 29.10 45.10
C VAL A 11 27.79 29.09 46.52
N LEU A 12 27.63 28.00 47.29
CA LEU A 12 28.64 27.31 48.14
C LEU A 12 28.00 26.45 49.28
N PRO A 13 28.74 25.50 49.92
CA PRO A 13 28.13 24.39 50.68
C PRO A 13 28.69 24.14 52.10
N SER A 14 28.12 23.12 52.77
CA SER A 14 28.80 22.28 53.79
C SER A 14 28.15 20.88 53.77
N SER A 15 28.82 19.72 53.77
CA SER A 15 30.04 19.24 54.46
C SER A 15 29.79 18.73 55.87
N GLY A 16 29.72 17.40 56.01
CA GLY A 16 29.67 16.66 57.28
C GLY A 16 30.02 15.19 57.05
N ALA A 17 31.09 14.72 57.66
CA ALA A 17 31.57 13.33 57.64
C ALA A 17 32.09 12.96 59.04
N LEU A 18 32.37 11.67 59.30
CA LEU A 18 33.49 11.12 60.11
C LEU A 18 33.19 9.68 60.60
N PHE A 19 34.11 8.74 60.28
CA PHE A 19 34.39 7.41 60.89
C PHE A 19 33.24 6.37 61.14
N GLY A 20 33.49 5.06 61.14
CA GLY A 20 34.74 4.28 61.04
C GLY A 20 34.55 2.84 60.50
N ALA A 21 35.57 1.98 60.65
CA ALA A 21 35.71 0.63 60.06
C ALA A 21 36.18 -0.39 61.14
N PRO A 22 36.65 -1.65 60.89
CA PRO A 22 36.85 -2.40 59.63
C PRO A 22 36.49 -3.93 59.68
N THR A 23 37.09 -4.72 58.77
CA THR A 23 37.11 -6.22 58.65
C THR A 23 35.89 -6.87 57.98
N ALA A 24 35.99 -8.00 57.24
CA ALA A 24 37.15 -8.85 56.86
C ALA A 24 37.17 -9.15 55.34
N ALA A 25 38.11 -9.96 54.83
CA ALA A 25 38.45 -10.01 53.40
C ALA A 25 38.33 -11.40 52.72
N ALA A 26 37.82 -11.39 51.47
CA ALA A 26 38.27 -12.15 50.27
C ALA A 26 38.31 -13.72 50.31
N PRO A 27 38.41 -14.46 49.16
CA PRO A 27 38.73 -14.03 47.79
C PRO A 27 37.76 -14.65 46.73
N PRO A 28 38.08 -14.98 45.44
CA PRO A 28 37.23 -14.49 44.34
C PRO A 28 36.78 -15.52 43.26
N CYS A 29 35.62 -15.29 42.62
CA CYS A 29 35.20 -16.02 41.41
C CYS A 29 35.04 -15.12 40.17
N ARG A 30 35.58 -15.59 39.05
CA ARG A 30 35.91 -14.80 37.85
C ARG A 30 34.70 -14.44 36.96
N GLY A 31 34.61 -13.16 36.59
CA GLY A 31 34.49 -12.77 35.18
C GLY A 31 33.15 -12.95 34.45
N SER A 32 32.11 -12.23 34.86
CA SER A 32 30.93 -12.01 33.99
C SER A 32 31.28 -11.05 32.82
N ARG A 33 31.39 -11.59 31.60
CA ARG A 33 31.48 -10.74 30.39
C ARG A 33 30.17 -9.97 30.23
N ARG A 34 30.24 -8.63 30.12
CA ARG A 34 29.11 -7.77 29.74
C ARG A 34 28.50 -8.24 28.41
N ARG A 35 27.34 -8.91 28.45
CA ARG A 35 26.49 -9.03 27.26
C ARG A 35 25.86 -7.65 27.00
N ARG A 36 26.17 -7.02 25.87
CA ARG A 36 25.32 -5.95 25.33
C ARG A 36 23.93 -6.56 25.07
N ALA A 37 22.88 -5.91 25.57
CA ALA A 37 21.54 -6.19 25.09
C ALA A 37 21.46 -5.69 23.64
N LEU A 38 21.03 -6.57 22.73
CA LEU A 38 20.70 -6.21 21.36
C LEU A 38 19.18 -6.05 21.26
N SER A 39 18.72 -5.05 20.52
CA SER A 39 17.30 -4.82 20.26
C SER A 39 16.71 -6.00 19.45
N PRO A 40 15.46 -6.43 19.71
CA PRO A 40 14.88 -7.63 19.11
C PRO A 40 14.37 -7.38 17.68
N VAL A 41 15.28 -7.23 16.71
CA VAL A 41 15.00 -7.27 15.27
C VAL A 41 16.12 -8.03 14.57
N VAL A 42 15.76 -8.94 13.66
CA VAL A 42 16.65 -9.84 12.87
C VAL A 42 17.51 -10.82 13.70
N ALA A 43 17.11 -12.11 13.69
CA ALA A 43 17.95 -13.26 13.34
C ALA A 43 17.28 -14.59 13.73
N MET A 44 17.07 -15.49 12.76
CA MET A 44 17.28 -16.95 12.87
C MET A 44 16.98 -17.58 11.50
N ALA A 45 18.02 -17.74 10.67
CA ALA A 45 17.99 -18.62 9.51
C ALA A 45 19.00 -19.75 9.77
N SER A 46 18.52 -20.99 9.92
CA SER A 46 19.39 -22.16 10.12
C SER A 46 19.58 -22.88 8.80
N ALA A 47 20.84 -23.13 8.42
CA ALA A 47 21.14 -24.03 7.32
C ALA A 47 20.69 -25.47 7.67
N ALA A 48 20.21 -26.20 6.68
CA ALA A 48 19.95 -27.63 6.73
C ALA A 48 20.42 -28.27 5.41
N GLN A 49 21.01 -29.46 5.49
CA GLN A 49 21.64 -30.10 4.34
C GLN A 49 20.62 -30.59 3.31
N GLN A 50 20.99 -30.58 2.03
CA GLN A 50 20.15 -31.08 0.95
C GLN A 50 19.97 -32.60 1.05
N VAL A 51 18.76 -33.03 1.41
CA VAL A 51 18.27 -34.39 1.17
C VAL A 51 17.16 -34.29 0.12
N ARG A 52 17.17 -35.22 -0.86
CA ARG A 52 16.32 -35.16 -2.06
C ARG A 52 14.86 -35.49 -1.72
N ALA A 53 14.12 -34.49 -1.25
CA ALA A 53 12.74 -34.64 -0.81
C ALA A 53 11.76 -35.03 -1.95
N PRO A 54 10.69 -35.79 -1.66
CA PRO A 54 9.61 -36.01 -2.63
C PRO A 54 8.89 -34.70 -2.95
N ARG A 55 8.22 -34.65 -4.12
CA ARG A 55 7.42 -33.48 -4.54
C ARG A 55 6.37 -33.15 -3.47
N LYS A 56 6.55 -32.03 -2.76
CA LYS A 56 5.51 -31.46 -1.91
C LYS A 56 4.26 -31.14 -2.77
N PRO A 57 3.04 -31.33 -2.25
CA PRO A 57 1.83 -30.77 -2.87
C PRO A 57 1.98 -29.26 -3.06
N PHE A 58 1.34 -28.72 -4.10
CA PHE A 58 1.27 -27.27 -4.32
C PHE A 58 0.54 -26.61 -3.14
N ALA A 59 1.26 -25.76 -2.42
CA ALA A 59 0.71 -24.88 -1.40
C ALA A 59 1.31 -23.49 -1.66
N PRO A 60 0.51 -22.48 -2.06
CA PRO A 60 1.00 -21.11 -2.18
C PRO A 60 1.30 -20.52 -0.79
N PRO A 61 1.95 -19.35 -0.70
CA PRO A 61 2.08 -18.61 0.55
C PRO A 61 0.69 -18.39 1.19
N ARG A 62 0.45 -19.04 2.33
CA ARG A 62 -0.85 -19.03 3.02
C ARG A 62 -0.71 -18.50 4.43
N GLU A 63 -1.70 -17.74 4.85
CA GLU A 63 -1.88 -17.39 6.26
C GLU A 63 -2.68 -18.45 7.01
N VAL A 64 -2.23 -18.74 8.23
CA VAL A 64 -2.80 -19.77 9.11
C VAL A 64 -3.48 -19.07 10.27
N HIS A 65 -4.63 -18.46 10.00
CA HIS A 65 -5.41 -17.68 10.96
C HIS A 65 -6.85 -18.18 11.03
N ARG A 66 -7.49 -18.05 12.21
CA ARG A 66 -8.93 -18.31 12.34
C ARG A 66 -9.71 -17.19 11.62
N PRO A 67 -10.61 -17.51 10.68
CA PRO A 67 -11.56 -16.54 10.17
C PRO A 67 -12.45 -16.04 11.31
N VAL A 68 -12.66 -14.72 11.34
CA VAL A 68 -13.89 -14.11 11.83
C VAL A 68 -14.46 -13.44 10.59
N ALA A 69 -15.73 -13.69 10.33
CA ALA A 69 -16.49 -13.12 9.23
C ALA A 69 -17.82 -12.59 9.78
N HIS A 70 -18.48 -11.71 9.04
CA HIS A 70 -19.77 -11.12 9.40
C HIS A 70 -19.77 -10.34 10.73
N SER A 71 -18.73 -9.52 10.94
CA SER A 71 -18.59 -8.68 12.14
C SER A 71 -19.19 -7.29 12.05
N LEU A 72 -19.78 -6.86 10.92
CA LEU A 72 -20.63 -5.66 10.94
C LEU A 72 -21.89 -5.95 11.79
N PRO A 73 -22.21 -5.13 12.80
CA PRO A 73 -23.47 -5.28 13.54
C PRO A 73 -24.66 -5.23 12.58
N PRO A 74 -25.61 -6.20 12.60
CA PRO A 74 -26.67 -6.30 11.59
C PRO A 74 -27.48 -5.02 11.39
N GLN A 75 -27.69 -4.23 12.43
CA GLN A 75 -28.40 -2.95 12.39
C GLN A 75 -27.71 -1.89 11.49
N LYS A 76 -26.40 -2.04 11.22
CA LYS A 76 -25.64 -1.15 10.32
C LYS A 76 -25.79 -1.52 8.85
N ARG A 77 -26.47 -2.62 8.53
CA ARG A 77 -26.88 -2.94 7.15
C ARG A 77 -27.87 -1.91 6.60
N GLU A 78 -28.81 -1.49 7.44
CA GLU A 78 -29.84 -0.49 7.12
C GLU A 78 -29.24 0.87 6.68
N ILE A 79 -28.03 1.21 7.15
CA ILE A 79 -27.28 2.40 6.72
C ILE A 79 -26.95 2.31 5.22
N PHE A 80 -26.35 1.22 4.77
CA PHE A 80 -25.95 1.06 3.37
C PHE A 80 -27.15 0.84 2.44
N GLU A 81 -28.20 0.17 2.92
CA GLU A 81 -29.46 0.01 2.18
C GLU A 81 -30.17 1.37 2.01
N SER A 82 -30.26 2.20 3.05
CA SER A 82 -30.81 3.57 2.94
C SER A 82 -29.96 4.51 2.09
N LEU A 83 -28.64 4.32 2.04
CA LEU A 83 -27.71 5.07 1.19
C LEU A 83 -27.69 4.61 -0.28
N ASN A 84 -28.45 3.59 -0.70
CA ASN A 84 -28.44 3.11 -2.08
C ASN A 84 -28.78 4.21 -3.11
N SER A 85 -29.85 4.99 -2.88
CA SER A 85 -30.20 6.11 -3.77
C SER A 85 -29.15 7.23 -3.75
N TRP A 86 -28.60 7.54 -2.58
CA TRP A 86 -27.49 8.50 -2.46
C TRP A 86 -26.26 8.04 -3.27
N ALA A 87 -25.95 6.75 -3.29
CA ALA A 87 -24.89 6.18 -4.12
C ALA A 87 -25.22 6.26 -5.62
N ALA A 88 -26.49 6.08 -6.01
CA ALA A 88 -26.93 6.31 -7.39
C ALA A 88 -26.68 7.76 -7.84
N ASP A 89 -26.98 8.74 -6.99
CA ASP A 89 -26.88 10.17 -7.32
C ASP A 89 -25.46 10.75 -7.15
N THR A 90 -24.65 10.19 -6.26
CA THR A 90 -23.37 10.81 -5.79
C THR A 90 -22.12 10.03 -6.19
N ILE A 91 -22.24 8.71 -6.41
CA ILE A 91 -21.12 7.78 -6.61
C ILE A 91 -21.09 7.22 -8.03
N LEU A 92 -22.21 6.70 -8.53
CA LEU A 92 -22.27 6.19 -9.91
C LEU A 92 -21.88 7.22 -10.99
N PRO A 93 -22.15 8.55 -10.86
CA PRO A 93 -21.71 9.55 -11.84
C PRO A 93 -20.20 9.82 -11.88
N LEU A 94 -19.39 9.11 -11.09
CA LEU A 94 -17.93 9.13 -11.18
C LEU A 94 -17.36 8.04 -12.11
N LEU A 95 -18.18 7.06 -12.48
CA LEU A 95 -17.87 6.09 -13.53
C LEU A 95 -17.94 6.77 -14.90
N LYS A 96 -17.07 6.38 -15.84
CA LYS A 96 -17.14 6.81 -17.23
C LYS A 96 -18.07 5.86 -18.02
N PRO A 97 -19.04 6.37 -18.79
CA PRO A 97 -19.75 5.57 -19.79
C PRO A 97 -18.77 4.88 -20.74
N VAL A 98 -18.99 3.61 -21.07
CA VAL A 98 -18.06 2.78 -21.86
C VAL A 98 -17.68 3.44 -23.20
N GLU A 99 -18.65 4.03 -23.91
CA GLU A 99 -18.46 4.77 -25.17
C GLU A 99 -17.57 6.03 -25.05
N SER A 100 -17.23 6.43 -23.83
CA SER A 100 -16.34 7.56 -23.50
C SER A 100 -15.09 7.13 -22.70
N SER A 101 -14.94 5.83 -22.45
CA SER A 101 -13.79 5.25 -21.76
C SER A 101 -12.74 4.83 -22.79
N TRP A 102 -11.50 5.28 -22.55
CA TRP A 102 -10.33 4.80 -23.30
C TRP A 102 -10.25 3.28 -23.24
N GLN A 103 -9.69 2.68 -24.28
CA GLN A 103 -9.45 1.24 -24.37
C GLN A 103 -7.95 0.95 -24.50
N PRO A 104 -7.46 -0.24 -24.09
CA PRO A 104 -6.04 -0.59 -24.22
C PRO A 104 -5.46 -0.39 -25.63
N GLN A 105 -6.28 -0.58 -26.66
CA GLN A 105 -5.85 -0.43 -28.06
C GLN A 105 -5.50 1.02 -28.44
N ASP A 106 -6.03 2.03 -27.72
CA ASP A 106 -5.76 3.46 -27.97
C ASP A 106 -4.28 3.83 -27.75
N TYR A 107 -3.54 2.99 -27.01
CA TYR A 107 -2.14 3.21 -26.60
C TYR A 107 -1.17 2.13 -27.09
N LEU A 108 -1.67 1.10 -27.77
CA LEU A 108 -0.91 -0.05 -28.25
C LEU A 108 -0.80 -0.02 -29.78
N PRO A 109 0.26 -0.62 -30.37
CA PRO A 109 0.34 -0.83 -31.80
C PRO A 109 -0.91 -1.53 -32.36
N ASP A 110 -1.41 -1.06 -33.51
CA ASP A 110 -2.61 -1.64 -34.13
C ASP A 110 -2.25 -2.93 -34.88
N ALA A 111 -2.64 -4.09 -34.34
CA ALA A 111 -2.37 -5.40 -34.91
C ALA A 111 -3.09 -5.68 -36.26
N SER A 112 -4.01 -4.81 -36.67
CA SER A 112 -4.66 -4.87 -37.99
C SER A 112 -4.01 -3.96 -39.04
N SER A 113 -3.13 -3.03 -38.64
CA SER A 113 -2.45 -2.10 -39.54
C SER A 113 -1.22 -2.73 -40.20
N GLU A 114 -0.96 -2.35 -41.45
CA GLU A 114 0.30 -2.66 -42.16
C GLU A 114 1.53 -2.10 -41.40
N SER A 115 1.36 -1.01 -40.64
CA SER A 115 2.41 -0.37 -39.83
C SER A 115 2.69 -1.06 -38.48
N PHE A 116 1.94 -2.11 -38.10
CA PHE A 116 2.14 -2.83 -36.83
C PHE A 116 3.60 -3.24 -36.58
N GLY A 117 4.26 -3.75 -37.63
CA GLY A 117 5.65 -4.19 -37.56
C GLY A 117 6.66 -3.06 -37.30
N ASP A 118 6.34 -1.82 -37.69
CA ASP A 118 7.12 -0.61 -37.41
C ASP A 118 6.82 -0.05 -36.02
N GLU A 119 5.55 0.01 -35.63
CA GLU A 119 5.12 0.50 -34.31
C GLU A 119 5.64 -0.39 -33.17
N VAL A 120 5.63 -1.71 -33.34
CA VAL A 120 6.26 -2.64 -32.38
C VAL A 120 7.78 -2.45 -32.34
N ARG A 121 8.43 -2.12 -33.46
CA ARG A 121 9.87 -1.77 -33.48
C ARG A 121 10.15 -0.43 -32.78
N GLU A 122 9.27 0.57 -32.91
CA GLU A 122 9.36 1.87 -32.23
C GLU A 122 9.16 1.73 -30.71
N LEU A 123 8.18 0.93 -30.27
CA LEU A 123 7.97 0.59 -28.85
C LEU A 123 9.22 -0.09 -28.28
N ARG A 124 9.73 -1.12 -28.97
CA ARG A 124 10.92 -1.86 -28.52
C ARG A 124 12.22 -1.06 -28.63
N ALA A 125 12.25 0.03 -29.41
CA ALA A 125 13.35 0.97 -29.41
C ALA A 125 13.36 1.82 -28.14
N ARG A 126 12.23 2.45 -27.81
CA ARG A 126 12.10 3.33 -26.63
C ARG A 126 12.21 2.54 -25.32
N ALA A 127 11.70 1.31 -25.29
CA ALA A 127 11.84 0.40 -24.14
C ALA A 127 13.30 -0.05 -23.85
N ARG A 128 14.27 0.14 -24.77
CA ARG A 128 15.70 -0.14 -24.48
C ARG A 128 16.37 0.93 -23.63
N GLU A 129 15.90 2.18 -23.73
CA GLU A 129 16.45 3.32 -22.95
C GLU A 129 15.93 3.36 -21.50
N ILE A 130 14.93 2.52 -21.19
CA ILE A 130 14.35 2.37 -19.85
C ILE A 130 15.16 1.33 -19.03
N PRO A 131 15.64 1.68 -17.81
CA PRO A 131 16.44 0.81 -16.97
C PRO A 131 15.63 -0.35 -16.38
N ASP A 132 16.32 -1.44 -16.03
CA ASP A 132 15.68 -2.63 -15.46
C ASP A 132 15.02 -2.36 -14.09
N ASP A 133 15.58 -1.43 -13.29
CA ASP A 133 14.99 -0.95 -12.02
C ASP A 133 13.54 -0.50 -12.20
N TYR A 134 13.28 0.25 -13.28
CA TYR A 134 11.95 0.74 -13.60
C TYR A 134 11.02 -0.39 -14.06
N PHE A 135 11.53 -1.35 -14.84
CA PHE A 135 10.75 -2.53 -15.24
C PHE A 135 10.37 -3.40 -14.04
N VAL A 136 11.20 -3.50 -13.00
CA VAL A 136 10.82 -4.19 -11.75
C VAL A 136 9.64 -3.50 -11.06
N CYS A 137 9.58 -2.17 -11.07
CA CYS A 137 8.41 -1.44 -10.57
C CYS A 137 7.17 -1.65 -11.46
N LEU A 138 7.28 -1.38 -12.77
CA LEU A 138 6.15 -1.48 -13.70
C LEU A 138 5.55 -2.89 -13.76
N VAL A 139 6.37 -3.93 -13.58
CA VAL A 139 5.90 -5.32 -13.44
C VAL A 139 5.19 -5.53 -12.10
N GLY A 140 5.72 -5.04 -10.98
CA GLY A 140 5.06 -5.18 -9.68
C GLY A 140 3.71 -4.46 -9.62
N ASP A 141 3.61 -3.29 -10.27
CA ASP A 141 2.35 -2.59 -10.49
C ASP A 141 1.40 -3.47 -11.37
N MET A 142 1.84 -3.92 -12.55
CA MET A 142 1.00 -4.75 -13.45
C MET A 142 0.53 -6.08 -12.83
N VAL A 143 1.39 -6.75 -12.06
CA VAL A 143 1.06 -7.98 -11.31
C VAL A 143 0.01 -7.70 -10.22
N THR A 144 -0.06 -6.47 -9.73
CA THR A 144 -1.13 -6.02 -8.82
C THR A 144 -2.44 -5.85 -9.59
N GLU A 145 -2.45 -5.16 -10.73
CA GLU A 145 -3.69 -4.99 -11.53
C GLU A 145 -4.27 -6.33 -12.02
N GLU A 146 -3.43 -7.26 -12.48
CA GLU A 146 -3.86 -8.60 -12.92
C GLU A 146 -4.47 -9.46 -11.79
N ALA A 147 -4.30 -9.08 -10.52
CA ALA A 147 -4.93 -9.75 -9.39
C ALA A 147 -6.37 -9.28 -9.12
N LEU A 148 -6.95 -8.42 -9.98
CA LEU A 148 -8.31 -7.88 -9.93
C LEU A 148 -9.45 -8.85 -9.55
N PRO A 149 -9.48 -10.15 -9.95
CA PRO A 149 -10.49 -11.09 -9.45
C PRO A 149 -10.50 -11.20 -7.92
N THR A 150 -9.37 -10.97 -7.26
CA THR A 150 -9.26 -10.88 -5.80
C THR A 150 -10.00 -9.65 -5.28
N TYR A 151 -9.84 -8.49 -5.92
CA TYR A 151 -10.36 -7.21 -5.44
C TYR A 151 -11.88 -7.11 -5.62
N GLN A 152 -12.39 -7.58 -6.76
CA GLN A 152 -13.83 -7.78 -6.95
C GLN A 152 -14.40 -8.81 -5.96
N THR A 153 -13.66 -9.90 -5.68
CA THR A 153 -14.08 -10.86 -4.64
C THR A 153 -14.18 -10.19 -3.28
N MET A 154 -13.21 -9.35 -2.90
CA MET A 154 -13.22 -8.65 -1.60
C MET A 154 -14.37 -7.63 -1.51
N LEU A 155 -14.66 -6.85 -2.56
CA LEU A 155 -15.86 -6.00 -2.66
C LEU A 155 -17.16 -6.80 -2.43
N ASN A 156 -17.20 -8.06 -2.88
CA ASN A 156 -18.34 -8.96 -2.70
C ASN A 156 -18.32 -9.76 -1.38
N THR A 157 -17.26 -9.69 -0.57
CA THR A 157 -17.27 -10.24 0.80
C THR A 157 -17.88 -9.31 1.85
N LEU A 158 -18.20 -8.07 1.49
CA LEU A 158 -18.57 -7.03 2.44
C LEU A 158 -19.97 -7.21 3.02
N ASP A 159 -20.05 -7.02 4.33
CA ASP A 159 -21.33 -6.86 5.02
C ASP A 159 -22.01 -5.54 4.64
N GLY A 160 -23.32 -5.47 4.89
CA GLY A 160 -24.12 -4.26 4.70
C GLY A 160 -24.97 -4.25 3.43
N GLY A 161 -25.02 -5.33 2.67
CA GLY A 161 -25.82 -5.39 1.43
C GLY A 161 -25.20 -4.60 0.26
N VAL A 162 -23.93 -4.23 0.38
CA VAL A 162 -23.16 -3.59 -0.71
C VAL A 162 -22.66 -4.60 -1.75
N ARG A 163 -22.48 -5.87 -1.34
CA ARG A 163 -22.08 -6.99 -2.19
C ARG A 163 -23.11 -7.30 -3.28
N ASP A 164 -22.65 -7.86 -4.40
CA ASP A 164 -23.51 -8.38 -5.46
C ASP A 164 -24.06 -9.77 -5.11
N GLU A 165 -25.29 -9.81 -4.59
CA GLU A 165 -25.99 -11.05 -4.19
C GLU A 165 -26.26 -12.02 -5.36
N THR A 166 -26.16 -11.59 -6.62
CA THR A 166 -26.55 -12.41 -7.81
C THR A 166 -25.54 -12.40 -8.95
N GLY A 167 -24.47 -11.61 -8.88
CA GLY A 167 -23.59 -11.29 -10.02
C GLY A 167 -24.23 -10.31 -11.03
N ALA A 168 -25.46 -9.86 -10.77
CA ALA A 168 -26.21 -8.92 -11.60
C ALA A 168 -27.17 -8.04 -10.77
N SER A 169 -26.91 -7.86 -9.47
CA SER A 169 -27.80 -7.11 -8.57
C SER A 169 -28.01 -5.67 -9.06
N PRO A 170 -29.26 -5.14 -9.02
CA PRO A 170 -29.57 -3.76 -9.41
C PRO A 170 -29.22 -2.73 -8.33
N THR A 171 -28.71 -3.14 -7.16
CA THR A 171 -28.25 -2.20 -6.13
C THR A 171 -27.09 -1.35 -6.64
N SER A 172 -27.07 -0.06 -6.29
CA SER A 172 -26.07 0.89 -6.77
C SER A 172 -24.65 0.50 -6.34
N TRP A 173 -24.51 -0.18 -5.20
CA TRP A 173 -23.26 -0.76 -4.72
C TRP A 173 -22.74 -1.92 -5.60
N ALA A 174 -23.63 -2.77 -6.09
CA ALA A 174 -23.27 -3.85 -7.00
C ALA A 174 -23.02 -3.33 -8.43
N VAL A 175 -23.80 -2.34 -8.89
CA VAL A 175 -23.54 -1.60 -10.13
C VAL A 175 -22.16 -0.94 -10.09
N TRP A 176 -21.82 -0.24 -9.00
CA TRP A 176 -20.47 0.30 -8.77
C TRP A 176 -19.42 -0.81 -8.84
N THR A 177 -19.58 -1.88 -8.06
CA THR A 177 -18.61 -3.00 -8.00
C THR A 177 -18.32 -3.58 -9.37
N ARG A 178 -19.35 -3.87 -10.18
CA ARG A 178 -19.18 -4.40 -11.54
C ARG A 178 -18.56 -3.39 -12.50
N ALA A 179 -18.99 -2.12 -12.46
CA ALA A 179 -18.50 -1.08 -13.36
C ALA A 179 -17.06 -0.64 -13.05
N TRP A 180 -16.72 -0.51 -11.76
CA TRP A 180 -15.35 -0.32 -11.28
C TRP A 180 -14.45 -1.46 -11.78
N THR A 181 -14.85 -2.72 -11.59
CA THR A 181 -14.07 -3.87 -12.11
C THR A 181 -13.88 -3.80 -13.63
N ALA A 182 -14.89 -3.34 -14.39
CA ALA A 182 -14.79 -3.19 -15.84
C ALA A 182 -13.86 -2.03 -16.27
N GLU A 183 -13.77 -0.96 -15.46
CA GLU A 183 -12.77 0.09 -15.67
C GLU A 183 -11.36 -0.44 -15.37
N GLU A 184 -11.16 -1.05 -14.20
CA GLU A 184 -9.88 -1.62 -13.72
C GLU A 184 -9.27 -2.65 -14.66
N ASN A 185 -10.08 -3.53 -15.25
CA ASN A 185 -9.61 -4.62 -16.13
C ASN A 185 -8.70 -4.09 -17.26
N ARG A 186 -8.99 -2.89 -17.78
CA ARG A 186 -8.22 -2.25 -18.85
C ARG A 186 -6.80 -1.86 -18.42
N HIS A 187 -6.55 -1.67 -17.12
CA HIS A 187 -5.24 -1.31 -16.57
C HIS A 187 -4.27 -2.49 -16.76
N GLY A 188 -4.62 -3.65 -16.21
CA GLY A 188 -3.88 -4.90 -16.41
C GLY A 188 -3.76 -5.27 -17.90
N ASP A 189 -4.87 -5.24 -18.64
CA ASP A 189 -4.89 -5.52 -20.09
C ASP A 189 -3.90 -4.66 -20.89
N LEU A 190 -3.76 -3.37 -20.54
CA LEU A 190 -2.85 -2.44 -21.22
C LEU A 190 -1.40 -2.65 -20.79
N MET A 191 -1.14 -2.73 -19.48
CA MET A 191 0.21 -2.89 -18.94
C MET A 191 0.83 -4.24 -19.34
N ASN A 192 0.04 -5.32 -19.34
CA ASN A 192 0.47 -6.64 -19.80
C ASN A 192 0.93 -6.59 -21.26
N LYS A 193 0.10 -6.04 -22.16
CA LYS A 193 0.43 -5.95 -23.59
C LYS A 193 1.63 -5.04 -23.85
N TYR A 194 1.79 -3.93 -23.13
CA TYR A 194 3.00 -3.11 -23.21
C TYR A 194 4.25 -3.90 -22.78
N LEU A 195 4.20 -4.58 -21.64
CA LEU A 195 5.32 -5.36 -21.10
C LEU A 195 5.70 -6.53 -22.01
N PHE A 196 4.71 -7.26 -22.54
CA PHE A 196 4.88 -8.30 -23.56
C PHE A 196 5.56 -7.76 -24.83
N LEU A 197 5.04 -6.67 -25.40
CA LEU A 197 5.59 -6.07 -26.61
C LEU A 197 6.99 -5.48 -26.39
N SER A 198 7.32 -4.98 -25.20
CA SER A 198 8.64 -4.43 -24.87
C SER A 198 9.77 -5.43 -25.11
N GLY A 199 9.55 -6.72 -24.80
CA GLY A 199 10.59 -7.74 -24.77
C GLY A 199 11.73 -7.47 -23.77
N ARG A 200 11.50 -6.65 -22.75
CA ARG A 200 12.49 -6.35 -21.69
C ARG A 200 12.40 -7.30 -20.49
N VAL A 201 11.27 -7.99 -20.36
CA VAL A 201 10.86 -8.78 -19.19
C VAL A 201 10.48 -10.23 -19.54
N ASP A 202 10.66 -11.16 -18.60
CA ASP A 202 10.26 -12.57 -18.72
C ASP A 202 8.77 -12.71 -18.36
N MET A 203 7.91 -12.58 -19.38
CA MET A 203 6.46 -12.74 -19.23
C MET A 203 6.07 -14.08 -18.60
N ARG A 204 6.80 -15.18 -18.88
CA ARG A 204 6.49 -16.50 -18.30
C ARG A 204 6.71 -16.55 -16.79
N GLN A 205 7.69 -15.79 -16.28
CA GLN A 205 7.87 -15.62 -14.84
C GLN A 205 6.84 -14.68 -14.22
N ILE A 206 6.36 -13.68 -14.97
CA ILE A 206 5.30 -12.76 -14.55
C ILE A 206 3.94 -13.46 -14.49
N GLU A 207 3.54 -14.18 -15.55
CA GLU A 207 2.34 -15.03 -15.62
C GLU A 207 2.26 -16.01 -14.43
N LYS A 208 3.38 -16.65 -14.10
CA LYS A 208 3.49 -17.50 -12.90
C LYS A 208 3.28 -16.70 -11.60
N THR A 209 3.81 -15.49 -11.51
CA THR A 209 3.67 -14.62 -10.33
C THR A 209 2.20 -14.20 -10.14
N ILE A 210 1.52 -13.85 -11.22
CA ILE A 210 0.07 -13.56 -11.25
C ILE A 210 -0.73 -14.79 -10.80
N GLN A 211 -0.44 -15.97 -11.37
CA GLN A 211 -1.10 -17.22 -10.99
C GLN A 211 -0.89 -17.58 -9.50
N TYR A 212 0.32 -17.37 -8.96
CA TYR A 212 0.58 -17.51 -7.53
C TYR A 212 -0.18 -16.48 -6.69
N LEU A 213 -0.24 -15.21 -7.10
CA LEU A 213 -0.93 -14.17 -6.35
C LEU A 213 -2.44 -14.39 -6.31
N ILE A 214 -3.10 -14.63 -7.45
CA ILE A 214 -4.54 -14.92 -7.51
C ILE A 214 -4.88 -16.18 -6.70
N SER A 215 -4.05 -17.23 -6.75
CA SER A 215 -4.27 -18.48 -5.97
C SER A 215 -3.88 -18.39 -4.49
N SER A 216 -3.18 -17.31 -4.09
CA SER A 216 -2.98 -16.93 -2.68
C SER A 216 -4.12 -16.04 -2.17
N GLY A 217 -4.71 -15.24 -3.05
CA GLY A 217 -5.63 -14.15 -2.72
C GLY A 217 -4.92 -13.04 -1.93
N MET A 218 -5.71 -12.26 -1.19
CA MET A 218 -5.22 -11.29 -0.21
C MET A 218 -5.83 -11.59 1.16
N ALA A 219 -5.00 -11.65 2.20
CA ALA A 219 -5.44 -11.68 3.59
C ALA A 219 -5.12 -10.33 4.26
N SER A 220 -6.11 -9.64 4.81
CA SER A 220 -5.88 -8.45 5.62
C SER A 220 -5.24 -8.86 6.96
N ARG A 221 -4.02 -8.36 7.21
CA ARG A 221 -3.05 -8.93 8.16
C ARG A 221 -3.36 -8.68 9.67
N PRO A 222 -2.71 -9.43 10.60
CA PRO A 222 -3.48 -10.07 11.68
C PRO A 222 -3.46 -9.38 13.05
N ARG A 223 -4.35 -9.92 13.91
CA ARG A 223 -4.53 -9.67 15.36
C ARG A 223 -5.14 -8.32 15.77
N ILE A 224 -6.46 -8.37 15.99
CA ILE A 224 -7.15 -8.07 17.25
C ILE A 224 -8.58 -8.65 17.12
N ASP A 225 -9.24 -9.02 18.22
CA ASP A 225 -10.62 -9.54 18.24
C ASP A 225 -11.68 -8.42 18.06
N SER A 226 -11.41 -7.51 17.12
CA SER A 226 -12.26 -6.37 16.78
C SER A 226 -13.46 -6.79 15.94
N ALA A 227 -14.66 -6.50 16.45
CA ALA A 227 -15.94 -6.67 15.77
C ALA A 227 -16.24 -5.52 14.77
N MET A 228 -15.26 -5.22 13.92
CA MET A 228 -15.37 -4.25 12.82
C MET A 228 -14.79 -4.80 11.50
N ARG A 229 -14.16 -5.97 11.55
CA ARG A 229 -13.29 -6.57 10.52
C ARG A 229 -13.90 -6.64 9.13
N ASP A 230 -15.21 -6.87 9.06
CA ASP A 230 -15.95 -7.15 7.81
C ASP A 230 -16.90 -6.00 7.42
N SER A 231 -16.86 -4.89 8.17
CA SER A 231 -17.64 -3.70 7.83
C SER A 231 -17.18 -3.14 6.49
N ALA A 232 -18.14 -2.81 5.62
CA ALA A 232 -17.84 -2.13 4.35
C ALA A 232 -16.99 -0.86 4.57
N ILE A 233 -17.15 -0.15 5.71
CA ILE A 233 -16.27 0.97 6.09
C ILE A 233 -14.81 0.54 6.14
N MET A 234 -14.47 -0.54 6.86
CA MET A 234 -13.08 -0.99 7.00
C MET A 234 -12.45 -1.37 5.66
N PHE A 235 -13.20 -1.98 4.76
CA PHE A 235 -12.68 -2.32 3.43
C PHE A 235 -12.70 -1.15 2.44
N LEU A 236 -13.66 -0.23 2.53
CA LEU A 236 -13.57 1.07 1.85
C LEU A 236 -12.30 1.82 2.29
N MET A 237 -11.81 1.57 3.50
CA MET A 237 -10.53 2.08 4.01
C MET A 237 -9.31 1.25 3.57
N ASP A 238 -9.38 -0.09 3.59
CA ASP A 238 -8.31 -0.97 3.09
C ASP A 238 -8.17 -0.94 1.54
N LEU A 239 -9.21 -0.55 0.80
CA LEU A 239 -9.12 -0.12 -0.60
C LEU A 239 -8.53 1.28 -0.73
N LEU A 240 -8.92 2.21 0.13
CA LEU A 240 -8.37 3.56 0.06
C LEU A 240 -6.86 3.57 0.30
N MET A 241 -6.37 2.93 1.35
CA MET A 241 -5.02 3.20 1.86
C MET A 241 -3.84 2.73 0.98
N PRO A 242 -3.87 1.58 0.27
CA PRO A 242 -2.85 1.28 -0.74
C PRO A 242 -2.93 2.22 -1.95
N TRP A 243 -4.02 3.01 -2.04
CA TRP A 243 -4.43 3.86 -3.15
C TRP A 243 -4.60 5.33 -2.66
N LEU A 244 -3.84 5.85 -1.67
CA LEU A 244 -4.10 7.20 -1.09
C LEU A 244 -3.03 8.31 -0.76
N ALA A 245 -1.84 8.38 -1.36
CA ALA A 245 -0.65 8.99 -0.72
C ALA A 245 -0.23 10.40 -1.31
N ALA A 246 0.27 11.64 -1.62
CA ALA A 246 1.46 12.46 -1.24
C ALA A 246 1.18 13.98 -1.31
N GLY A 247 2.10 14.81 -0.81
CA GLY A 247 2.10 16.27 -1.00
C GLY A 247 2.66 17.05 0.21
N PRO A 248 2.80 18.40 0.13
CA PRO A 248 2.56 19.28 -1.02
C PRO A 248 3.84 19.90 -1.60
N GLN A 249 3.74 20.45 -2.81
CA GLN A 249 4.48 21.66 -3.22
C GLN A 249 3.55 22.53 -4.08
N ASP A 250 3.33 23.76 -3.62
CA ASP A 250 2.92 24.95 -4.40
C ASP A 250 1.84 24.79 -5.48
N GLY A 251 0.60 24.54 -5.06
CA GLY A 251 -0.59 24.66 -5.90
C GLY A 251 -1.20 23.32 -6.33
N ASP A 252 -2.52 23.38 -6.59
CA ASP A 252 -3.36 22.30 -7.13
C ASP A 252 -3.40 20.97 -6.32
N GLU A 253 -4.28 20.07 -6.74
CA GLU A 253 -4.91 19.09 -5.85
C GLU A 253 -4.18 17.72 -5.84
N PRO A 254 -3.86 17.14 -4.66
CA PRO A 254 -3.09 15.90 -4.60
C PRO A 254 -3.96 14.65 -4.80
N GLU A 255 -3.67 13.91 -5.86
CA GLU A 255 -4.26 12.61 -6.25
C GLU A 255 -3.26 11.47 -6.03
N ARG A 256 -3.79 10.25 -5.88
CA ARG A 256 -3.28 9.32 -4.87
C ARG A 256 -3.74 7.86 -5.13
N ALA A 257 -3.08 6.75 -4.74
CA ALA A 257 -1.64 6.42 -4.63
C ALA A 257 -1.19 5.38 -5.68
N THR A 258 -2.08 4.55 -6.21
CA THR A 258 -1.87 3.90 -7.52
C THR A 258 -1.67 4.98 -8.57
N PHE A 259 -2.44 6.09 -8.49
CA PHE A 259 -2.13 7.35 -9.19
C PHE A 259 -0.69 7.83 -8.96
N ILE A 260 -0.07 7.54 -7.81
CA ILE A 260 1.30 7.96 -7.48
C ILE A 260 2.33 6.93 -7.98
N SER A 261 2.05 5.62 -7.91
CA SER A 261 2.86 4.61 -8.59
C SER A 261 2.86 4.89 -10.08
N HIS A 262 1.67 4.90 -10.71
CA HIS A 262 1.43 5.23 -12.12
C HIS A 262 1.85 6.65 -12.50
N GLY A 263 1.69 7.64 -11.62
CA GLY A 263 2.07 9.03 -11.86
C GLY A 263 3.58 9.26 -11.74
N ASN A 264 4.27 8.57 -10.82
CA ASN A 264 5.72 8.55 -10.77
C ASN A 264 6.28 7.74 -11.92
N THR A 265 5.76 6.55 -12.23
CA THR A 265 6.21 5.79 -13.40
C THR A 265 5.95 6.56 -14.70
N ALA A 266 4.84 7.30 -14.84
CA ALA A 266 4.65 8.25 -15.94
C ALA A 266 5.72 9.35 -16.00
N ARG A 267 6.07 9.96 -14.85
CA ARG A 267 7.16 10.96 -14.75
C ARG A 267 8.53 10.36 -15.12
N HIS A 268 8.82 9.14 -14.66
CA HIS A 268 10.06 8.42 -14.96
C HIS A 268 10.11 7.98 -16.44
N ALA A 269 9.05 7.40 -16.99
CA ALA A 269 8.94 7.04 -18.41
C ALA A 269 9.20 8.24 -19.33
N ARG A 270 8.59 9.40 -19.02
CA ARG A 270 8.85 10.66 -19.73
C ARG A 270 10.31 11.10 -19.62
N ARG A 271 10.94 10.93 -18.45
CA ARG A 271 12.36 11.22 -18.23
C ARG A 271 13.29 10.26 -18.98
N TYR A 272 12.88 9.02 -19.21
CA TYR A 272 13.57 8.02 -20.04
C TYR A 272 13.20 8.11 -21.54
N GLY A 273 12.39 9.09 -21.95
CA GLY A 273 12.03 9.35 -23.35
C GLY A 273 10.82 8.58 -23.91
N ASP A 274 10.20 7.67 -23.14
CA ASP A 274 8.98 7.00 -23.59
C ASP A 274 7.72 7.82 -23.25
N ALA A 275 7.38 8.74 -24.16
CA ALA A 275 6.18 9.57 -24.05
C ALA A 275 4.87 8.77 -24.13
N LYS A 276 4.82 7.65 -24.86
CA LYS A 276 3.60 6.81 -24.97
C LYS A 276 3.38 6.01 -23.67
N LEU A 277 4.43 5.48 -23.04
CA LEU A 277 4.34 4.87 -21.71
C LEU A 277 3.96 5.90 -20.64
N ALA A 278 4.48 7.13 -20.74
CA ALA A 278 4.05 8.22 -19.87
C ALA A 278 2.56 8.61 -20.06
N GLN A 279 1.99 8.38 -21.24
CA GLN A 279 0.54 8.49 -21.47
C GLN A 279 -0.21 7.28 -20.89
N ILE A 280 0.26 6.05 -21.11
CA ILE A 280 -0.33 4.82 -20.54
C ILE A 280 -0.51 4.95 -19.02
N CYS A 281 0.58 5.19 -18.29
CA CYS A 281 0.53 5.27 -16.83
C CYS A 281 -0.24 6.52 -16.35
N GLY A 282 -0.13 7.65 -17.08
CA GLY A 282 -0.91 8.86 -16.78
C GLY A 282 -2.43 8.71 -17.00
N THR A 283 -2.83 7.90 -17.98
CA THR A 283 -4.23 7.59 -18.27
C THR A 283 -4.83 6.65 -17.22
N ILE A 284 -4.09 5.61 -16.82
CA ILE A 284 -4.49 4.73 -15.71
C ILE A 284 -4.68 5.58 -14.44
N ALA A 285 -3.67 6.39 -14.09
CA ALA A 285 -3.74 7.35 -12.98
C ALA A 285 -5.01 8.26 -13.01
N ALA A 286 -5.43 8.73 -14.19
CA ALA A 286 -6.63 9.56 -14.32
C ALA A 286 -7.97 8.81 -14.09
N ASP A 287 -7.95 7.48 -14.04
CA ASP A 287 -9.08 6.66 -13.57
C ASP A 287 -9.03 6.47 -12.06
N GLU A 288 -7.84 6.22 -11.49
CA GLU A 288 -7.59 6.16 -10.04
C GLU A 288 -8.21 7.34 -9.29
N LYS A 289 -7.99 8.58 -9.75
CA LYS A 289 -8.57 9.80 -9.13
C LYS A 289 -10.09 9.70 -8.96
N ARG A 290 -10.79 9.09 -9.92
CA ARG A 290 -12.26 8.99 -9.90
C ARG A 290 -12.72 7.95 -8.89
N HIS A 291 -12.02 6.83 -8.79
CA HIS A 291 -12.29 5.79 -7.79
C HIS A 291 -11.94 6.28 -6.38
N GLU A 292 -10.78 6.92 -6.22
CA GLU A 292 -10.35 7.63 -5.01
C GLU A 292 -11.43 8.63 -4.55
N SER A 293 -11.89 9.50 -5.45
CA SER A 293 -12.96 10.47 -5.20
C SER A 293 -14.29 9.81 -4.79
N ALA A 294 -14.65 8.68 -5.42
CA ALA A 294 -15.85 7.93 -5.08
C ALA A 294 -15.77 7.35 -3.65
N TYR A 295 -14.72 6.58 -3.36
CA TYR A 295 -14.54 5.96 -2.07
C TYR A 295 -14.30 6.99 -0.95
N GLN A 296 -13.61 8.12 -1.23
CA GLN A 296 -13.53 9.29 -0.33
C GLN A 296 -14.93 9.82 0.05
N ARG A 297 -15.83 9.97 -0.92
CA ARG A 297 -17.21 10.47 -0.70
C ARG A 297 -18.03 9.49 0.14
N ILE A 298 -17.91 8.19 -0.10
CA ILE A 298 -18.62 7.17 0.71
C ILE A 298 -18.16 7.27 2.17
N VAL A 299 -16.86 7.39 2.42
CA VAL A 299 -16.33 7.49 3.79
C VAL A 299 -16.69 8.84 4.44
N ALA A 300 -16.68 9.94 3.69
CA ALA A 300 -17.19 11.22 4.16
C ALA A 300 -18.66 11.11 4.60
N LYS A 301 -19.50 10.44 3.79
CA LYS A 301 -20.91 10.21 4.12
C LYS A 301 -21.10 9.31 5.34
N LEU A 302 -20.22 8.34 5.54
CA LEU A 302 -20.21 7.48 6.73
C LEU A 302 -19.79 8.27 7.99
N PHE A 303 -18.90 9.25 7.89
CA PHE A 303 -18.63 10.20 8.98
C PHE A 303 -19.81 11.13 9.28
N GLU A 304 -20.65 11.50 8.30
CA GLU A 304 -21.90 12.23 8.56
C GLU A 304 -22.94 11.38 9.31
N VAL A 305 -23.07 10.09 8.95
CA VAL A 305 -24.15 9.21 9.45
C VAL A 305 -23.78 8.48 10.74
N ASP A 306 -22.53 8.06 10.90
CA ASP A 306 -22.03 7.36 12.09
C ASP A 306 -20.55 7.71 12.37
N PRO A 307 -20.28 8.91 12.90
CA PRO A 307 -18.91 9.39 13.14
C PRO A 307 -18.17 8.55 14.20
N ASP A 308 -18.86 7.95 15.18
CA ASP A 308 -18.21 7.13 16.21
C ASP A 308 -17.69 5.81 15.65
N TYR A 309 -18.55 5.06 14.94
CA TYR A 309 -18.15 3.79 14.34
C TYR A 309 -17.13 4.02 13.21
N THR A 310 -17.30 5.06 12.39
CA THR A 310 -16.36 5.38 11.29
C THR A 310 -14.98 5.81 11.82
N ALA A 311 -14.92 6.62 12.88
CA ALA A 311 -13.63 6.95 13.54
C ALA A 311 -12.96 5.70 14.14
N ARG A 312 -13.73 4.84 14.81
CA ARG A 312 -13.21 3.59 15.44
C ARG A 312 -12.72 2.60 14.39
N ALA A 313 -13.40 2.50 13.25
CA ALA A 313 -12.97 1.72 12.09
C ALA A 313 -11.62 2.25 11.55
N PHE A 314 -11.54 3.54 11.19
CA PHE A 314 -10.30 4.14 10.69
C PHE A 314 -9.12 3.90 11.65
N ALA A 315 -9.34 4.03 12.96
CA ALA A 315 -8.32 3.71 13.96
C ALA A 315 -7.95 2.23 14.06
N ASP A 316 -8.88 1.30 13.85
CA ASP A 316 -8.62 -0.15 13.90
C ASP A 316 -7.82 -0.64 12.68
N MET A 317 -8.14 -0.14 11.48
CA MET A 317 -7.31 -0.37 10.28
C MET A 317 -5.88 0.14 10.52
N MET A 318 -5.75 1.39 10.95
CA MET A 318 -4.45 2.02 11.14
C MET A 318 -3.60 1.38 12.27
N ARG A 319 -4.20 0.59 13.18
CA ARG A 319 -3.47 -0.26 14.15
C ARG A 319 -2.92 -1.53 13.53
N LYS A 320 -3.70 -2.20 12.67
CA LYS A 320 -3.28 -3.43 11.95
C LYS A 320 -2.15 -3.16 10.97
N LYS A 321 -2.09 -1.92 10.46
CA LYS A 321 -1.33 -1.45 9.29
C LYS A 321 -1.93 -2.00 8.01
N VAL A 322 -2.00 -1.14 7.01
CA VAL A 322 -2.51 -1.47 5.69
C VAL A 322 -1.50 -2.41 5.03
N ALA A 323 -1.98 -3.59 4.62
CA ALA A 323 -1.21 -4.50 3.80
C ALA A 323 -1.44 -4.13 2.33
N MET A 324 -0.38 -3.99 1.53
CA MET A 324 -0.54 -3.82 0.09
C MET A 324 -1.26 -5.05 -0.49
N PRO A 325 -2.12 -4.92 -1.52
CA PRO A 325 -2.87 -6.05 -2.04
C PRO A 325 -1.99 -7.21 -2.49
N ALA A 326 -0.91 -6.91 -3.21
CA ALA A 326 0.06 -7.89 -3.67
C ALA A 326 1.13 -8.33 -2.64
N HIS A 327 0.91 -8.17 -1.33
CA HIS A 327 1.91 -8.52 -0.31
C HIS A 327 2.23 -10.03 -0.17
N LEU A 328 1.48 -10.91 -0.85
CA LEU A 328 1.72 -12.36 -0.97
C LEU A 328 2.38 -12.75 -2.32
N MET A 329 2.79 -11.77 -3.13
CA MET A 329 3.43 -11.96 -4.44
C MET A 329 4.69 -12.84 -4.37
N TYR A 330 4.72 -13.88 -5.21
CA TYR A 330 5.73 -14.94 -5.21
C TYR A 330 5.92 -15.50 -6.63
N ASP A 331 7.17 -15.62 -7.09
CA ASP A 331 7.51 -16.05 -8.47
C ASP A 331 7.75 -17.57 -8.62
N GLY A 332 7.57 -18.35 -7.55
CA GLY A 332 7.91 -19.77 -7.51
C GLY A 332 9.30 -20.10 -6.96
N ARG A 333 10.07 -19.11 -6.48
CA ARG A 333 11.42 -19.31 -5.90
C ARG A 333 11.85 -18.26 -4.87
N ASP A 334 11.26 -17.07 -4.85
CA ASP A 334 11.64 -15.97 -3.94
C ASP A 334 10.54 -15.64 -2.92
N ASP A 335 10.67 -16.19 -1.70
CA ASP A 335 9.79 -15.90 -0.57
C ASP A 335 9.85 -14.42 -0.11
N GLY A 336 10.86 -13.65 -0.55
CA GLY A 336 11.06 -12.23 -0.23
C GLY A 336 10.62 -11.25 -1.32
N LEU A 337 10.04 -11.73 -2.42
CA LEU A 337 9.84 -10.97 -3.66
C LEU A 337 9.12 -9.62 -3.45
N PHE A 338 7.98 -9.61 -2.75
CA PHE A 338 7.25 -8.37 -2.46
C PHE A 338 8.09 -7.35 -1.69
N ALA A 339 8.92 -7.79 -0.73
CA ALA A 339 9.77 -6.90 0.06
C ALA A 339 10.92 -6.31 -0.79
N ARG A 340 11.46 -7.08 -1.73
CA ARG A 340 12.47 -6.61 -2.69
C ARG A 340 11.87 -5.62 -3.69
N PHE A 341 10.72 -5.93 -4.30
CA PHE A 341 9.98 -5.00 -5.15
C PHE A 341 9.67 -3.68 -4.41
N SER A 342 9.19 -3.76 -3.18
CA SER A 342 8.91 -2.59 -2.33
C SER A 342 10.15 -1.75 -2.05
N ALA A 343 11.33 -2.36 -1.96
CA ALA A 343 12.59 -1.64 -1.78
C ALA A 343 12.97 -0.86 -3.05
N VAL A 344 12.94 -1.51 -4.23
CA VAL A 344 13.17 -0.87 -5.54
C VAL A 344 12.22 0.31 -5.77
N ALA A 345 10.92 0.14 -5.51
CA ALA A 345 9.93 1.21 -5.63
C ALA A 345 10.20 2.39 -4.68
N GLN A 346 10.58 2.11 -3.43
CA GLN A 346 10.98 3.11 -2.43
C GLN A 346 12.30 3.81 -2.79
N ARG A 347 13.25 3.13 -3.44
CA ARG A 347 14.52 3.72 -3.90
C ARG A 347 14.35 4.62 -5.11
N LEU A 348 13.54 4.21 -6.10
CA LEU A 348 13.24 5.04 -7.27
C LEU A 348 12.35 6.24 -6.94
N GLY A 349 11.64 6.21 -5.81
CA GLY A 349 10.64 7.22 -5.45
C GLY A 349 9.30 7.01 -6.13
N VAL A 350 9.01 5.78 -6.58
CA VAL A 350 7.72 5.38 -7.17
C VAL A 350 6.63 5.35 -6.11
N TYR A 351 6.91 4.72 -4.96
CA TYR A 351 6.05 4.73 -3.78
C TYR A 351 6.88 4.57 -2.51
N THR A 352 6.65 5.43 -1.50
CA THR A 352 7.51 5.54 -0.32
C THR A 352 6.75 5.54 1.01
N ALA A 353 7.47 5.26 2.10
CA ALA A 353 6.93 5.40 3.46
C ALA A 353 6.62 6.86 3.86
N ARG A 354 7.13 7.85 3.12
CA ARG A 354 6.76 9.27 3.30
C ARG A 354 5.39 9.53 2.69
N ASP A 355 5.17 9.04 1.48
CA ASP A 355 3.86 9.11 0.85
C ASP A 355 2.82 8.44 1.77
N TYR A 356 3.15 7.27 2.36
CA TYR A 356 2.28 6.63 3.36
C TYR A 356 1.94 7.53 4.59
N ALA A 357 2.85 8.41 5.02
CA ALA A 357 2.56 9.39 6.06
C ALA A 357 1.66 10.53 5.54
N ASP A 358 1.91 10.99 4.32
CA ASP A 358 1.14 12.02 3.62
C ASP A 358 -0.28 11.53 3.21
N ILE A 359 -0.55 10.21 3.14
CA ILE A 359 -1.90 9.64 3.11
C ILE A 359 -2.71 10.17 4.30
N ILE A 360 -2.20 9.88 5.50
CA ILE A 360 -3.00 9.88 6.72
C ILE A 360 -3.34 11.32 7.11
N GLU A 361 -2.40 12.24 6.90
CA GLU A 361 -2.62 13.66 7.13
C GLU A 361 -3.62 14.28 6.16
N PHE A 362 -3.62 13.85 4.89
CA PHE A 362 -4.63 14.27 3.92
C PHE A 362 -6.01 13.76 4.33
N LEU A 363 -6.15 12.47 4.66
CA LEU A 363 -7.41 11.88 5.07
C LEU A 363 -8.01 12.50 6.34
N VAL A 364 -7.17 12.70 7.36
CA VAL A 364 -7.56 13.36 8.61
C VAL A 364 -8.12 14.76 8.35
N ARG A 365 -7.54 15.52 7.41
CA ARG A 365 -8.05 16.83 7.00
C ARG A 365 -9.30 16.71 6.12
N ARG A 366 -9.31 15.76 5.17
CA ARG A 366 -10.35 15.60 4.14
C ARG A 366 -11.73 15.24 4.71
N TRP A 367 -11.77 14.47 5.81
CA TRP A 367 -13.00 14.15 6.53
C TRP A 367 -13.19 14.96 7.83
N GLY A 368 -12.38 16.01 8.06
CA GLY A 368 -12.47 16.82 9.28
C GLY A 368 -12.32 16.03 10.58
N VAL A 369 -11.51 14.95 10.58
CA VAL A 369 -11.46 13.98 11.68
C VAL A 369 -11.07 14.63 13.00
N ALA A 370 -10.22 15.65 12.97
CA ALA A 370 -9.82 16.43 14.14
C ALA A 370 -10.98 17.23 14.77
N ASP A 371 -11.98 17.62 13.97
CA ASP A 371 -13.09 18.50 14.36
C ASP A 371 -14.38 17.74 14.70
N LEU A 372 -14.38 16.41 14.59
CA LEU A 372 -15.51 15.55 14.97
C LEU A 372 -15.84 15.72 16.46
N THR A 373 -17.10 16.07 16.74
CA THR A 373 -17.67 16.18 18.10
C THR A 373 -18.73 15.10 18.34
N GLY A 374 -19.30 15.03 19.54
CA GLY A 374 -20.34 14.03 19.89
C GLY A 374 -19.85 12.58 20.05
N LEU A 375 -18.62 12.26 19.62
CA LEU A 375 -17.99 10.94 19.71
C LEU A 375 -18.02 10.35 21.13
N SER A 376 -18.11 9.02 21.23
CA SER A 376 -18.02 8.30 22.51
C SER A 376 -16.61 8.37 23.13
N GLY A 377 -16.45 7.81 24.32
CA GLY A 377 -15.13 7.62 24.94
C GLY A 377 -14.18 6.73 24.11
N GLU A 378 -14.70 5.87 23.23
CA GLU A 378 -13.86 5.12 22.27
C GLU A 378 -13.64 5.88 20.97
N GLY A 379 -14.66 6.58 20.46
CA GLY A 379 -14.54 7.44 19.28
C GLY A 379 -13.47 8.51 19.47
N ARG A 380 -13.42 9.18 20.63
CA ARG A 380 -12.35 10.16 20.94
C ARG A 380 -10.95 9.52 21.00
N ARG A 381 -10.80 8.34 21.61
CA ARG A 381 -9.52 7.60 21.60
C ARG A 381 -9.11 7.13 20.20
N ALA A 382 -10.08 6.91 19.31
CA ALA A 382 -9.84 6.57 17.91
C ALA A 382 -9.40 7.82 17.10
N GLN A 383 -10.12 8.93 17.24
CA GLN A 383 -9.79 10.25 16.70
C GLN A 383 -8.38 10.71 17.11
N GLU A 384 -8.09 10.76 18.41
CA GLU A 384 -6.77 11.10 18.98
C GLU A 384 -5.65 10.22 18.39
N PHE A 385 -5.91 8.90 18.31
CA PHE A 385 -4.95 7.95 17.74
C PHE A 385 -4.66 8.29 16.28
N VAL A 386 -5.67 8.38 15.42
CA VAL A 386 -5.51 8.61 13.98
C VAL A 386 -4.85 9.96 13.69
N CYS A 387 -5.32 11.04 14.34
CA CYS A 387 -4.74 12.37 14.16
C CYS A 387 -3.26 12.45 14.58
N SER A 388 -2.80 11.55 15.46
CA SER A 388 -1.39 11.48 15.86
C SER A 388 -0.47 10.77 14.86
N LEU A 389 -1.00 10.10 13.83
CA LEU A 389 -0.23 9.13 13.03
C LEU A 389 0.69 9.75 11.99
N GLY A 390 0.26 10.74 11.21
CA GLY A 390 1.11 11.38 10.18
C GLY A 390 2.47 11.82 10.73
N PRO A 391 2.48 12.66 11.79
CA PRO A 391 3.71 13.06 12.48
C PRO A 391 4.47 11.90 13.14
N ARG A 392 3.88 10.71 13.35
CA ARG A 392 4.60 9.52 13.84
C ARG A 392 5.25 8.76 12.68
N PHE A 393 4.58 8.62 11.54
CA PHE A 393 5.13 7.96 10.35
C PHE A 393 6.25 8.78 9.70
N ARG A 394 6.13 10.11 9.56
CA ARG A 394 7.24 10.98 9.10
C ARG A 394 8.54 10.74 9.90
N ARG A 395 8.46 10.82 11.24
CA ARG A 395 9.62 10.58 12.13
C ARG A 395 10.11 9.12 12.19
N LEU A 396 9.34 8.16 11.68
CA LEU A 396 9.79 6.79 11.50
C LEU A 396 10.55 6.63 10.16
N GLU A 397 10.05 7.31 9.12
CA GLU A 397 10.62 7.32 7.78
C GLU A 397 11.95 8.09 7.71
N GLU A 398 12.04 9.28 8.30
CA GLU A 398 13.29 10.04 8.51
C GLU A 398 14.40 9.16 9.11
N ARG A 399 14.03 8.33 10.10
CA ARG A 399 14.95 7.40 10.78
C ARG A 399 15.31 6.19 9.94
N ALA A 400 14.40 5.71 9.09
CA ALA A 400 14.64 4.62 8.16
C ALA A 400 15.59 5.07 7.03
N GLN A 401 15.38 6.27 6.47
CA GLN A 401 16.33 6.88 5.52
C GLN A 401 17.72 7.05 6.16
N ALA A 402 17.79 7.65 7.35
CA ALA A 402 19.04 7.89 8.08
C ALA A 402 19.73 6.61 8.63
N ALA A 403 19.08 5.45 8.52
CA ALA A 403 19.70 4.14 8.70
C ALA A 403 20.27 3.64 7.36
N ARG A 404 19.41 3.51 6.32
CA ARG A 404 19.78 3.01 4.98
C ARG A 404 20.92 3.79 4.33
N ALA A 405 21.03 5.10 4.58
CA ALA A 405 22.13 5.94 4.10
C ALA A 405 23.51 5.62 4.73
N LYS A 406 23.63 4.51 5.48
CA LYS A 406 24.87 4.00 6.11
C LYS A 406 25.13 2.53 5.79
N ASP A 407 24.20 1.86 5.10
CA ASP A 407 24.34 0.49 4.65
C ASP A 407 24.90 0.48 3.21
N ASP A 408 25.67 -0.55 2.86
CA ASP A 408 26.17 -0.72 1.49
C ASP A 408 25.02 -1.03 0.51
N ALA A 409 25.20 -0.70 -0.77
CA ALA A 409 24.19 -0.94 -1.80
C ALA A 409 23.96 -2.45 -2.03
N GLU A 410 22.86 -2.98 -1.50
CA GLU A 410 22.42 -4.36 -1.77
C GLU A 410 21.83 -4.45 -3.19
N PHE A 411 22.16 -5.54 -3.90
CA PHE A 411 21.62 -5.89 -5.21
C PHE A 411 20.95 -7.27 -5.16
N ALA A 412 19.82 -7.42 -5.85
CA ALA A 412 19.09 -8.68 -5.92
C ALA A 412 18.65 -9.03 -7.35
N PRO A 413 18.69 -10.32 -7.76
CA PRO A 413 18.17 -10.78 -9.04
C PRO A 413 16.64 -10.91 -9.00
N PHE A 414 15.96 -10.43 -10.05
CA PHE A 414 14.52 -10.58 -10.22
C PHE A 414 14.22 -11.49 -11.41
N SER A 415 13.29 -12.44 -11.25
CA SER A 415 12.97 -13.37 -12.34
C SER A 415 12.28 -12.68 -13.52
N TRP A 416 11.47 -11.67 -13.23
CA TRP A 416 10.77 -10.84 -14.23
C TRP A 416 11.72 -10.13 -15.20
N ILE A 417 13.00 -9.96 -14.87
CA ILE A 417 14.02 -9.38 -15.75
C ILE A 417 15.12 -10.39 -16.09
N TYR A 418 14.76 -11.68 -16.22
CA TYR A 418 15.67 -12.76 -16.61
C TYR A 418 16.90 -12.88 -15.70
N ASP A 419 16.70 -12.86 -14.37
CA ASP A 419 17.76 -12.94 -13.35
C ASP A 419 18.80 -11.80 -13.36
N ARG A 420 18.55 -10.73 -14.15
CA ARG A 420 19.32 -9.48 -14.02
C ARG A 420 19.08 -8.86 -12.64
N GLN A 421 20.10 -8.17 -12.14
CA GLN A 421 20.11 -7.61 -10.78
C GLN A 421 19.86 -6.11 -10.80
N VAL A 422 19.07 -5.65 -9.84
CA VAL A 422 18.86 -4.21 -9.56
C VAL A 422 19.19 -3.93 -8.09
N GLN A 423 19.51 -2.68 -7.78
CA GLN A 423 19.74 -2.25 -6.41
C GLN A 423 18.42 -2.26 -5.61
N LEU A 424 18.45 -2.60 -4.31
CA LEU A 424 17.29 -2.50 -3.42
C LEU A 424 17.17 -1.10 -2.77
#